data_AF-A0A515EUT8-F1
#
_entry.id   AF-A0A515EUT8-F1
#
_cell.length_a   1.000
_cell.length_b   1.000
_cell.length_c   1.000
_cell.angle_alpha   90.00
_cell.angle_beta   90.00
_cell.angle_gamma   90.00
#
_symmetry.space_group_name_H-M   'P 1'
#
loop_
_entity.id
_entity.type
_entity.pdbx_description
1 polymer ?
#
loop_
_entity_poly.entity_id
_entity_poly.type
_entity_poly.pdbx_seq_one_letter_code
_entity_poly.pdbx_strand_id
1 'polypeptide(L)'
;MRAAAVVAGWDQVKPLKATVTVASGVVVGSSSTGAYAFDTGVTFPAGTTLSVINNGYIVGRGGAGGDGRSTQSPYIWSVQAGFPGGPAFRAQATISVTNNGTIGGGGGGGGGDYGVMNSGGSGGGGAGNTAGAAGRRGLNSDGNSYNAPGSAGTLTAGGAGGYSGNASGNPSGQTAGNGGGLGAAGATSSSGSAGGAGGAAVTGNANITWTATGTRLGAIN
;
A
#
# COMPACT_ATOMS: atom_id res chain seq x y z
N MET A 1 -12.64 -10.82 11.46
CA MET A 1 -13.21 -11.08 12.81
C MET A 1 -14.17 -12.26 12.80
N ARG A 2 -15.28 -12.23 12.05
CA ARG A 2 -16.24 -13.35 11.96
C ARG A 2 -15.58 -14.71 11.72
N ALA A 3 -14.70 -14.81 10.71
CA ALA A 3 -14.00 -16.06 10.39
C ALA A 3 -13.16 -16.59 11.56
N ALA A 4 -12.46 -15.69 12.28
CA ALA A 4 -11.68 -16.06 13.45
C ALA A 4 -12.58 -16.54 14.61
N ALA A 5 -13.76 -15.93 14.81
CA ALA A 5 -14.71 -16.38 15.83
C ALA A 5 -15.25 -17.79 15.53
N VAL A 6 -15.54 -18.10 14.27
CA VAL A 6 -15.96 -19.45 13.85
C VAL A 6 -14.87 -20.48 14.11
N VAL A 7 -13.62 -20.16 13.75
CA VAL A 7 -12.46 -21.02 14.04
C VAL A 7 -12.27 -21.22 15.54
N ALA A 8 -12.60 -20.21 16.35
CA ALA A 8 -12.59 -20.29 17.82
C ALA A 8 -13.80 -21.02 18.42
N GLY A 9 -14.68 -21.62 17.59
CA GLY A 9 -15.80 -22.45 18.03
C GLY A 9 -17.15 -21.75 18.12
N TRP A 10 -17.30 -20.53 17.59
CA TRP A 10 -18.59 -19.86 17.54
C TRP A 10 -19.55 -20.56 16.57
N ASP A 11 -20.76 -20.87 17.05
CA ASP A 11 -21.80 -21.62 16.33
C ASP A 11 -22.51 -20.82 15.23
N GLN A 12 -22.25 -19.51 15.11
CA GLN A 12 -22.89 -18.59 14.17
C GLN A 12 -24.39 -18.37 14.40
N VAL A 13 -24.96 -18.95 15.45
CA VAL A 13 -26.40 -18.86 15.79
C VAL A 13 -26.59 -17.94 16.99
N LYS A 14 -25.79 -18.12 18.05
CA LYS A 14 -25.89 -17.30 19.26
C LYS A 14 -25.26 -15.92 19.04
N PRO A 15 -25.79 -14.87 19.69
CA PRO A 15 -25.18 -13.55 19.67
C PRO A 15 -23.71 -13.62 20.09
N LEU A 16 -22.83 -13.00 19.30
CA LEU A 16 -21.40 -12.98 19.58
C LEU A 16 -21.05 -11.79 20.46
N LYS A 17 -20.27 -12.00 21.52
CA LYS A 17 -19.59 -10.92 22.23
C LYS A 17 -18.09 -11.09 22.03
N ALA A 18 -17.48 -10.20 21.28
CA ALA A 18 -16.09 -10.36 20.89
C ALA A 18 -15.33 -9.03 20.95
N THR A 19 -14.12 -9.14 21.51
CA THR A 19 -13.14 -8.06 21.57
C THR A 19 -11.86 -8.55 20.91
N VAL A 20 -11.41 -7.84 19.88
CA VAL A 20 -10.09 -8.07 19.28
C VAL A 20 -9.13 -7.01 19.79
N THR A 21 -8.03 -7.45 20.40
CA THR A 21 -6.96 -6.54 20.82
C THR A 21 -5.73 -6.76 19.95
N VAL A 22 -5.29 -5.71 19.25
CA VAL A 22 -3.99 -5.66 18.59
C VAL A 22 -3.01 -5.08 19.59
N ALA A 23 -2.06 -5.89 20.05
CA ALA A 23 -1.05 -5.46 21.01
C ALA A 23 -0.07 -4.45 20.40
N SER A 24 0.65 -3.72 21.25
CA SER A 24 1.71 -2.81 20.78
C SER A 24 2.80 -3.61 20.06
N GLY A 25 3.36 -3.03 18.99
CA GLY A 25 4.34 -3.69 18.12
C GLY A 25 3.77 -4.75 17.17
N VAL A 26 2.48 -5.13 17.30
CA VAL A 26 1.84 -6.08 16.39
C VAL A 26 1.34 -5.38 15.13
N VAL A 27 1.56 -6.02 13.98
CA VAL A 27 1.03 -5.59 12.68
C VAL A 27 -0.02 -6.60 12.21
N VAL A 28 -1.25 -6.14 12.06
CA VAL A 28 -2.31 -6.81 11.31
C VAL A 28 -2.29 -6.22 9.91
N GLY A 29 -2.02 -7.05 8.91
CA GLY A 29 -1.84 -6.55 7.56
C GLY A 29 -2.32 -7.48 6.47
N SER A 30 -2.56 -6.89 5.31
CA SER A 30 -2.96 -7.63 4.11
C SER A 30 -1.75 -8.14 3.34
N SER A 31 -1.87 -9.33 2.76
CA SER A 31 -0.92 -9.88 1.78
C SER A 31 -1.30 -9.53 0.34
N SER A 32 -2.39 -8.81 0.09
CA SER A 32 -2.86 -8.42 -1.23
C SER A 32 -3.32 -6.96 -1.25
N THR A 33 -3.14 -6.26 -2.38
CA THR A 33 -3.68 -4.90 -2.57
C THR A 33 -5.20 -4.90 -2.76
N GLY A 34 -5.82 -6.04 -3.06
CA GLY A 34 -7.28 -6.16 -3.20
C GLY A 34 -8.03 -6.57 -1.92
N ALA A 35 -7.31 -6.96 -0.87
CA ALA A 35 -7.91 -7.44 0.39
C ALA A 35 -7.64 -6.48 1.54
N TYR A 36 -8.61 -6.34 2.44
CA TYR A 36 -8.49 -5.57 3.67
C TYR A 36 -7.59 -6.32 4.67
N ALA A 37 -6.80 -5.57 5.44
CA ALA A 37 -6.01 -6.13 6.54
C ALA A 37 -6.90 -6.65 7.68
N PHE A 38 -7.99 -5.94 7.96
CA PHE A 38 -8.97 -6.33 8.96
C PHE A 38 -10.39 -6.17 8.40
N ASP A 39 -11.19 -7.23 8.49
CA ASP A 39 -12.60 -7.21 8.10
C ASP A 39 -13.45 -7.74 9.25
N THR A 40 -14.49 -7.01 9.66
CA THR A 40 -15.45 -7.48 10.66
C THR A 40 -16.16 -8.74 10.17
N GLY A 41 -16.50 -8.79 8.89
CA GLY A 41 -17.47 -9.71 8.31
C GLY A 41 -18.90 -9.21 8.42
N VAL A 42 -19.84 -9.99 7.89
CA VAL A 42 -21.28 -9.70 7.82
C VAL A 42 -22.08 -10.76 8.59
N THR A 43 -23.42 -10.62 8.60
CA THR A 43 -24.36 -11.63 9.11
C THR A 43 -24.07 -12.08 10.54
N PHE A 44 -24.11 -11.12 11.47
CA PHE A 44 -24.10 -11.38 12.89
C PHE A 44 -25.55 -11.49 13.43
N PRO A 45 -25.85 -12.43 14.34
CA PRO A 45 -27.13 -12.50 15.02
C PRO A 45 -27.41 -11.22 15.83
N ALA A 46 -28.70 -10.87 15.95
CA ALA A 46 -29.14 -9.73 16.74
C ALA A 46 -28.64 -9.84 18.20
N GLY A 47 -28.23 -8.71 18.79
CA GLY A 47 -27.60 -8.66 20.12
C GLY A 47 -26.09 -8.91 20.14
N THR A 48 -25.46 -9.13 18.98
CA THR A 48 -24.00 -9.22 18.87
C THR A 48 -23.34 -7.89 19.26
N THR A 49 -22.24 -7.97 20.02
CA THR A 49 -21.40 -6.83 20.40
C THR A 49 -19.97 -7.06 19.96
N LEU A 50 -19.46 -6.15 19.12
CA LEU A 50 -18.12 -6.22 18.55
C LEU A 50 -17.29 -5.04 19.04
N SER A 51 -16.03 -5.30 19.36
CA SER A 51 -15.08 -4.26 19.72
C SER A 51 -13.68 -4.56 19.20
N VAL A 52 -12.95 -3.51 18.82
CA VAL A 52 -11.53 -3.57 18.46
C VAL A 52 -10.76 -2.57 19.30
N ILE A 53 -9.65 -3.02 19.89
CA ILE A 53 -8.67 -2.19 20.56
C ILE A 53 -7.37 -2.31 19.78
N ASN A 54 -7.01 -1.27 19.02
CA ASN A 54 -5.77 -1.24 18.27
C ASN A 54 -4.69 -0.45 19.03
N ASN A 55 -3.66 -1.13 19.53
CA ASN A 55 -2.45 -0.49 20.08
C ASN A 55 -1.24 -0.64 19.15
N GLY A 56 -1.41 -1.28 18.00
CA GLY A 56 -0.36 -1.55 17.02
C GLY A 56 -0.71 -0.97 15.65
N TYR A 57 -0.56 -1.78 14.61
CA TYR A 57 -0.81 -1.40 13.23
C TYR A 57 -1.92 -2.27 12.61
N ILE A 58 -2.87 -1.63 11.95
CA ILE A 58 -3.79 -2.27 11.00
C ILE A 58 -3.54 -1.60 9.65
N VAL A 59 -2.79 -2.25 8.76
CA VAL A 59 -2.32 -1.59 7.53
C VAL A 59 -2.47 -2.42 6.27
N GLY A 60 -2.86 -1.75 5.19
CA GLY A 60 -2.98 -2.37 3.87
C GLY A 60 -1.61 -2.79 3.29
N ARG A 61 -1.66 -3.49 2.15
CA ARG A 61 -0.47 -3.83 1.37
C ARG A 61 -0.01 -2.63 0.54
N GLY A 62 1.29 -2.36 0.47
CA GLY A 62 1.85 -1.34 -0.42
C GLY A 62 1.77 -1.74 -1.89
N GLY A 63 1.48 -0.77 -2.76
CA GLY A 63 1.48 -0.94 -4.20
C GLY A 63 2.90 -1.02 -4.77
N ALA A 64 3.13 -1.88 -5.77
CA ALA A 64 4.42 -1.96 -6.43
C ALA A 64 4.70 -0.71 -7.29
N GLY A 65 5.97 -0.31 -7.39
CA GLY A 65 6.40 0.75 -8.29
C GLY A 65 6.23 0.35 -9.77
N GLY A 66 6.10 1.34 -10.64
CA GLY A 66 6.02 1.14 -12.08
C GLY A 66 7.39 0.77 -12.67
N ASP A 67 7.39 -0.16 -13.62
CA ASP A 67 8.60 -0.56 -14.33
C ASP A 67 9.12 0.57 -15.23
N GLY A 68 10.43 0.76 -15.21
CA GLY A 68 11.12 1.66 -16.12
C GLY A 68 11.25 1.03 -17.51
N ARG A 69 11.33 1.86 -18.56
CA ARG A 69 11.49 1.37 -19.94
C ARG A 69 12.60 2.09 -20.70
N SER A 70 13.14 1.42 -21.72
CA SER A 70 14.07 2.01 -22.68
C SER A 70 13.34 2.30 -23.98
N THR A 71 13.59 3.47 -24.58
CA THR A 71 13.15 3.80 -25.94
C THR A 71 14.30 3.52 -26.90
N GLN A 72 14.52 2.26 -27.27
CA GLN A 72 15.32 1.96 -28.45
C GLN A 72 14.37 1.94 -29.65
N SER A 73 14.59 2.84 -30.61
CA SER A 73 13.86 2.85 -31.88
C SER A 73 13.93 1.45 -32.51
N PRO A 74 12.83 0.87 -33.00
CA PRO A 74 11.54 1.52 -33.33
C PRO A 74 10.47 1.47 -32.22
N TYR A 75 10.79 1.05 -30.99
CA TYR A 75 9.77 0.80 -29.97
C TYR A 75 9.63 1.95 -28.97
N ILE A 76 8.57 2.77 -29.14
CA ILE A 76 8.09 3.70 -28.12
C ILE A 76 7.16 2.92 -27.19
N TRP A 77 7.68 2.45 -26.06
CA TRP A 77 6.86 1.79 -25.06
C TRP A 77 6.34 2.81 -24.03
N SER A 78 5.07 2.69 -23.65
CA SER A 78 4.50 3.44 -22.54
C SER A 78 5.16 3.05 -21.22
N VAL A 79 5.61 4.07 -20.46
CA VAL A 79 6.05 3.90 -19.07
C VAL A 79 4.92 3.38 -18.21
N GLN A 80 5.26 2.51 -17.27
CA GLN A 80 4.26 1.86 -16.43
C GLN A 80 3.95 2.76 -15.23
N ALA A 81 2.66 2.99 -14.98
CA ALA A 81 2.20 3.66 -13.77
C ALA A 81 2.49 2.80 -12.53
N GLY A 82 2.62 3.46 -11.39
CA GLY A 82 2.68 2.76 -10.11
C GLY A 82 1.36 2.05 -9.79
N PHE A 83 1.43 0.94 -9.07
CA PHE A 83 0.24 0.19 -8.65
C PHE A 83 -0.37 0.78 -7.38
N PRO A 84 -1.71 0.69 -7.21
CA PRO A 84 -2.37 1.19 -6.01
C PRO A 84 -2.03 0.38 -4.76
N GLY A 85 -2.05 1.05 -3.60
CA GLY A 85 -2.00 0.41 -2.30
C GLY A 85 -3.36 -0.17 -1.88
N GLY A 86 -3.34 -1.20 -1.03
CA GLY A 86 -4.54 -1.88 -0.56
C GLY A 86 -5.20 -1.24 0.66
N PRO A 87 -6.48 -1.53 0.92
CA PRO A 87 -7.18 -0.96 2.07
C PRO A 87 -6.81 -1.64 3.39
N ALA A 88 -7.06 -0.96 4.51
CA ALA A 88 -6.74 -1.48 5.85
C ALA A 88 -7.94 -2.08 6.58
N PHE A 89 -8.92 -1.27 6.98
CA PHE A 89 -10.02 -1.70 7.84
C PHE A 89 -11.36 -1.68 7.10
N ARG A 90 -12.13 -2.77 7.16
CA ARG A 90 -13.52 -2.84 6.71
C ARG A 90 -14.48 -3.10 7.86
N ALA A 91 -15.38 -2.16 8.12
CA ALA A 91 -16.49 -2.30 9.04
C ALA A 91 -17.79 -2.57 8.27
N GLN A 92 -18.25 -3.82 8.31
CA GLN A 92 -19.51 -4.23 7.67
C GLN A 92 -20.65 -4.49 8.67
N ALA A 93 -20.36 -4.36 9.97
CA ALA A 93 -21.33 -4.46 11.06
C ALA A 93 -20.99 -3.42 12.13
N THR A 94 -21.98 -3.04 12.94
CA THR A 94 -21.78 -2.07 14.02
C THR A 94 -20.69 -2.55 14.98
N ILE A 95 -19.69 -1.69 15.22
CA ILE A 95 -18.51 -2.03 16.01
C ILE A 95 -17.98 -0.82 16.76
N SER A 96 -17.51 -1.03 17.99
CA SER A 96 -16.78 -0.01 18.75
C SER A 96 -15.28 -0.14 18.51
N VAL A 97 -14.60 0.96 18.20
CA VAL A 97 -13.15 0.94 17.91
C VAL A 97 -12.41 1.94 18.79
N THR A 98 -11.51 1.41 19.63
CA THR A 98 -10.48 2.16 20.34
C THR A 98 -9.18 2.06 19.55
N ASN A 99 -8.84 3.07 18.76
CA ASN A 99 -7.56 3.13 18.07
C ASN A 99 -6.57 3.99 18.85
N ASN A 100 -5.61 3.35 19.50
CA ASN A 100 -4.45 3.97 20.13
C ASN A 100 -3.20 3.89 19.23
N GLY A 101 -3.25 3.11 18.15
CA GLY A 101 -2.18 2.91 17.18
C GLY A 101 -2.47 3.52 15.81
N THR A 102 -2.01 2.83 14.76
CA THR A 102 -2.17 3.27 13.36
C THR A 102 -3.15 2.37 12.61
N ILE A 103 -4.12 2.99 11.92
CA ILE A 103 -4.91 2.35 10.87
C ILE A 103 -4.59 3.06 9.55
N GLY A 104 -3.96 2.38 8.60
CA GLY A 104 -3.47 3.05 7.39
C GLY A 104 -3.57 2.20 6.14
N GLY A 105 -4.20 2.72 5.09
CA GLY A 105 -4.15 2.05 3.78
C GLY A 105 -2.71 1.89 3.32
N GLY A 106 -2.43 0.93 2.44
CA GLY A 106 -1.12 0.83 1.80
C GLY A 106 -0.83 2.07 0.96
N GLY A 107 0.43 2.48 0.87
CA GLY A 107 0.86 3.52 -0.06
C GLY A 107 0.83 3.01 -1.50
N GLY A 108 0.56 3.91 -2.45
CA GLY A 108 0.70 3.59 -3.88
C GLY A 108 2.16 3.55 -4.30
N GLY A 109 2.51 2.71 -5.29
CA GLY A 109 3.85 2.72 -5.87
C GLY A 109 4.08 3.96 -6.72
N GLY A 110 5.33 4.39 -6.87
CA GLY A 110 5.69 5.50 -7.75
C GLY A 110 5.66 5.10 -9.23
N GLY A 111 5.45 6.07 -10.12
CA GLY A 111 5.48 5.83 -11.57
C GLY A 111 6.88 5.47 -12.07
N GLY A 112 6.98 4.53 -13.00
CA GLY A 112 8.24 4.23 -13.70
C GLY A 112 8.60 5.33 -14.70
N ASP A 113 9.88 5.42 -15.04
CA ASP A 113 10.42 6.46 -15.92
C ASP A 113 11.05 5.85 -17.18
N TYR A 114 11.20 6.65 -18.24
CA TYR A 114 11.94 6.26 -19.44
C TYR A 114 13.18 7.13 -19.60
N GLY A 115 14.28 6.54 -20.09
CA GLY A 115 15.49 7.26 -20.47
C GLY A 115 15.75 7.15 -21.96
N VAL A 116 16.15 8.27 -22.58
CA VAL A 116 16.61 8.28 -23.97
C VAL A 116 18.04 7.73 -23.98
N MET A 117 18.27 6.62 -24.70
CA MET A 117 19.57 5.93 -24.84
C MET A 117 20.12 5.21 -23.59
N ASN A 118 19.49 5.31 -22.43
CA ASN A 118 19.87 4.56 -21.23
C ASN A 118 18.61 4.08 -20.51
N SER A 119 18.58 2.81 -20.12
CA SER A 119 17.48 2.15 -19.40
C SER A 119 16.77 3.05 -18.38
N GLY A 120 15.44 3.19 -18.50
CA GLY A 120 14.61 4.04 -17.64
C GLY A 120 14.64 3.67 -16.15
N GLY A 121 14.47 4.68 -15.30
CA GLY A 121 14.39 4.53 -13.84
C GLY A 121 13.12 3.80 -13.41
N SER A 122 13.18 2.97 -12.38
CA SER A 122 12.00 2.26 -11.89
C SER A 122 11.36 2.92 -10.68
N GLY A 123 10.04 2.91 -10.59
CA GLY A 123 9.31 3.55 -9.49
C GLY A 123 9.56 2.89 -8.13
N GLY A 124 9.49 3.68 -7.07
CA GLY A 124 9.62 3.18 -5.70
C GLY A 124 8.35 2.44 -5.23
N GLY A 125 8.50 1.43 -4.38
CA GLY A 125 7.36 0.69 -3.83
C GLY A 125 6.62 1.45 -2.72
N GLY A 126 5.30 1.34 -2.62
CA GLY A 126 4.51 1.99 -1.58
C GLY A 126 4.62 1.32 -0.20
N ALA A 127 4.28 2.05 0.86
CA ALA A 127 4.32 1.55 2.24
C ALA A 127 3.22 0.49 2.52
N GLY A 128 3.45 -0.42 3.46
CA GLY A 128 2.41 -1.34 3.95
C GLY A 128 2.96 -2.55 4.69
N ASN A 129 2.08 -3.41 5.23
CA ASN A 129 2.51 -4.61 5.97
C ASN A 129 3.41 -5.52 5.11
N THR A 130 2.94 -5.83 3.91
CA THR A 130 3.83 -6.20 2.81
C THR A 130 4.08 -4.93 2.02
N ALA A 131 5.29 -4.40 2.11
CA ALA A 131 5.66 -3.23 1.33
C ALA A 131 5.62 -3.52 -0.17
N GLY A 132 5.38 -2.48 -0.96
CA GLY A 132 5.49 -2.54 -2.41
C GLY A 132 6.93 -2.82 -2.80
N ALA A 133 7.13 -3.70 -3.77
CA ALA A 133 8.42 -3.83 -4.44
C ALA A 133 8.67 -2.59 -5.31
N ALA A 134 9.93 -2.25 -5.53
CA ALA A 134 10.29 -1.32 -6.60
C ALA A 134 9.89 -1.90 -7.96
N GLY A 135 9.67 -1.02 -8.93
CA GLY A 135 9.56 -1.45 -10.32
C GLY A 135 10.85 -2.07 -10.82
N ARG A 136 10.76 -2.86 -11.88
CA ARG A 136 11.90 -3.39 -12.62
C ARG A 136 12.55 -2.29 -13.44
N ARG A 137 13.87 -2.31 -13.52
CA ARG A 137 14.62 -1.41 -14.40
C ARG A 137 14.38 -1.79 -15.86
N GLY A 138 14.47 -0.81 -16.75
CA GLY A 138 14.62 -1.09 -18.18
C GLY A 138 15.91 -1.87 -18.44
N LEU A 139 15.93 -2.73 -19.46
CA LEU A 139 17.17 -3.37 -19.92
C LEU A 139 18.01 -2.34 -20.68
N ASN A 140 19.31 -2.25 -20.36
CA ASN A 140 20.27 -1.56 -21.21
C ASN A 140 20.78 -2.54 -22.27
N SER A 141 20.79 -2.16 -23.54
CA SER A 141 21.40 -2.95 -24.62
C SER A 141 22.92 -3.00 -24.50
N ASP A 142 23.54 -2.07 -23.78
CA ASP A 142 24.98 -1.80 -23.88
C ASP A 142 25.75 -2.18 -22.60
N GLY A 143 25.09 -2.80 -21.61
CA GLY A 143 25.70 -3.29 -20.36
C GLY A 143 26.19 -2.20 -19.37
N ASN A 144 26.24 -0.94 -19.79
CA ASN A 144 26.78 0.16 -18.98
C ASN A 144 25.70 0.72 -18.04
N SER A 145 25.82 0.44 -16.73
CA SER A 145 24.76 0.68 -15.75
C SER A 145 24.91 2.03 -15.05
N TYR A 146 24.49 3.12 -15.70
CA TYR A 146 24.45 4.46 -15.07
C TYR A 146 23.12 4.76 -14.37
N ASN A 147 22.33 3.73 -14.06
CA ASN A 147 21.00 3.88 -13.45
C ASN A 147 20.94 3.25 -12.04
N ALA A 148 20.26 3.94 -11.13
CA ALA A 148 19.88 3.35 -9.85
C ALA A 148 18.48 2.75 -9.94
N PRO A 149 18.27 1.52 -9.43
CA PRO A 149 16.93 0.98 -9.29
C PRO A 149 16.14 1.78 -8.24
N GLY A 150 14.82 1.78 -8.35
CA GLY A 150 13.97 2.17 -7.24
C GLY A 150 14.17 1.23 -6.05
N SER A 151 13.74 1.70 -4.88
CA SER A 151 13.75 0.92 -3.64
C SER A 151 12.35 0.43 -3.29
N ALA A 152 12.27 -0.71 -2.60
CA ALA A 152 11.03 -1.16 -1.99
C ALA A 152 10.57 -0.18 -0.90
N GLY A 153 9.27 -0.17 -0.61
CA GLY A 153 8.75 0.54 0.55
C GLY A 153 9.15 -0.13 1.87
N THR A 154 8.75 0.49 2.96
CA THR A 154 8.80 -0.08 4.31
C THR A 154 7.37 -0.21 4.87
N LEU A 155 7.24 -0.53 6.16
CA LEU A 155 5.93 -0.54 6.81
C LEU A 155 5.21 0.81 6.70
N THR A 156 5.93 1.92 6.82
CA THR A 156 5.34 3.26 6.97
C THR A 156 5.75 4.25 5.89
N ALA A 157 6.90 4.04 5.23
CA ALA A 157 7.43 4.92 4.19
C ALA A 157 7.40 4.25 2.82
N GLY A 158 7.15 5.03 1.78
CA GLY A 158 7.38 4.58 0.41
C GLY A 158 8.88 4.53 0.08
N GLY A 159 9.25 3.70 -0.88
CA GLY A 159 10.61 3.58 -1.39
C GLY A 159 10.95 4.72 -2.34
N ALA A 160 12.24 5.04 -2.43
CA ALA A 160 12.73 6.01 -3.40
C ALA A 160 12.56 5.49 -4.83
N GLY A 161 12.23 6.38 -5.77
CA GLY A 161 12.28 6.10 -7.20
C GLY A 161 13.73 5.98 -7.68
N GLY A 162 13.92 5.16 -8.71
CA GLY A 162 15.19 5.05 -9.42
C GLY A 162 15.43 6.25 -10.34
N TYR A 163 16.63 6.36 -10.87
CA TYR A 163 16.99 7.42 -11.81
C TYR A 163 17.77 6.85 -13.00
N SER A 164 17.69 7.53 -14.13
CA SER A 164 18.56 7.27 -15.28
C SER A 164 19.78 8.19 -15.21
N GLY A 165 20.94 7.70 -15.67
CA GLY A 165 22.17 8.49 -15.79
C GLY A 165 22.62 8.58 -17.23
N ASN A 166 23.42 9.60 -17.54
CA ASN A 166 24.09 9.73 -18.82
C ASN A 166 25.34 8.81 -18.86
N ALA A 167 25.93 8.62 -20.04
CA ALA A 167 27.16 7.86 -20.28
C ALA A 167 28.37 8.32 -19.44
N SER A 168 28.32 9.52 -18.86
CA SER A 168 29.32 10.04 -17.92
C SER A 168 29.07 9.64 -16.46
N GLY A 169 28.02 8.86 -16.17
CA GLY A 169 27.62 8.47 -14.81
C GLY A 169 26.89 9.54 -14.02
N ASN A 170 26.65 10.72 -14.61
CA ASN A 170 25.88 11.76 -13.96
C ASN A 170 24.37 11.47 -14.08
N PRO A 171 23.58 11.70 -13.01
CA PRO A 171 22.12 11.61 -13.09
C PRO A 171 21.63 12.53 -14.20
N SER A 172 20.78 12.01 -15.10
CA SER A 172 20.27 12.74 -16.27
C SER A 172 19.21 13.80 -15.92
N GLY A 173 18.95 14.04 -14.62
CA GLY A 173 17.83 14.84 -14.13
C GLY A 173 16.48 14.12 -14.21
N GLN A 174 16.39 12.96 -14.86
CA GLN A 174 15.19 12.14 -14.94
C GLN A 174 15.12 11.16 -13.77
N THR A 175 13.99 11.19 -13.06
CA THR A 175 13.74 10.39 -11.86
C THR A 175 12.37 9.73 -11.94
N ALA A 176 12.32 8.46 -11.58
CA ALA A 176 11.08 7.76 -11.36
C ALA A 176 10.41 8.25 -10.08
N GLY A 177 9.10 8.02 -9.98
CA GLY A 177 8.33 8.41 -8.82
C GLY A 177 8.74 7.63 -7.56
N ASN A 178 8.79 8.32 -6.43
CA ASN A 178 8.82 7.67 -5.10
C ASN A 178 7.50 6.96 -4.82
N GLY A 179 7.54 5.88 -4.03
CA GLY A 179 6.34 5.30 -3.45
C GLY A 179 5.71 6.23 -2.41
N GLY A 180 4.40 6.08 -2.20
CA GLY A 180 3.66 6.78 -1.15
C GLY A 180 3.87 6.14 0.22
N GLY A 181 3.80 6.95 1.27
CA GLY A 181 3.58 6.47 2.64
C GLY A 181 2.19 5.85 2.81
N LEU A 182 1.86 5.37 4.01
CA LEU A 182 0.53 4.79 4.27
C LEU A 182 -0.59 5.76 3.88
N GLY A 183 -1.55 5.25 3.10
CA GLY A 183 -2.71 5.97 2.61
C GLY A 183 -2.44 7.05 1.56
N ALA A 184 -1.17 7.28 1.21
CA ALA A 184 -0.77 8.28 0.23
C ALA A 184 -0.56 7.66 -1.15
N ALA A 185 -0.80 8.47 -2.19
CA ALA A 185 -0.43 8.10 -3.55
C ALA A 185 1.10 8.09 -3.73
N GLY A 186 1.58 7.28 -4.67
CA GLY A 186 2.94 7.39 -5.17
C GLY A 186 3.14 8.66 -6.00
N ALA A 187 4.38 9.10 -6.14
CA ALA A 187 4.71 10.25 -6.95
C ALA A 187 4.72 9.90 -8.45
N THR A 188 4.42 10.92 -9.27
CA THR A 188 4.61 10.88 -10.73
C THR A 188 6.09 10.98 -11.05
N SER A 189 6.55 10.23 -12.06
CA SER A 189 7.91 10.33 -12.60
C SER A 189 8.14 11.63 -13.38
N SER A 190 9.40 11.97 -13.68
CA SER A 190 9.76 13.10 -14.56
C SER A 190 9.17 12.99 -15.97
N SER A 191 8.97 11.77 -16.46
CA SER A 191 8.35 11.49 -17.76
C SER A 191 6.81 11.54 -17.74
N GLY A 192 6.18 11.83 -16.60
CA GLY A 192 4.74 11.97 -16.48
C GLY A 192 3.98 10.67 -16.20
N SER A 193 4.67 9.53 -16.02
CA SER A 193 4.02 8.30 -15.54
C SER A 193 3.48 8.50 -14.13
N ALA A 194 2.18 8.30 -13.95
CA ALA A 194 1.50 8.52 -12.68
C ALA A 194 1.94 7.50 -11.61
N GLY A 195 1.96 7.95 -10.35
CA GLY A 195 1.99 7.05 -9.21
C GLY A 195 0.64 6.37 -8.97
N GLY A 196 0.67 5.24 -8.28
CA GLY A 196 -0.53 4.52 -7.86
C GLY A 196 -1.24 5.26 -6.73
N ALA A 197 -2.55 5.07 -6.63
CA ALA A 197 -3.35 5.63 -5.54
C ALA A 197 -3.00 5.00 -4.17
N GLY A 198 -3.16 5.76 -3.09
CA GLY A 198 -3.12 5.23 -1.73
C GLY A 198 -4.39 4.45 -1.39
N GLY A 199 -4.25 3.43 -0.55
CA GLY A 199 -5.37 2.65 -0.04
C GLY A 199 -6.20 3.41 1.00
N ALA A 200 -7.46 3.00 1.18
CA ALA A 200 -8.31 3.53 2.26
C ALA A 200 -7.84 3.03 3.63
N ALA A 201 -7.82 3.92 4.63
CA ALA A 201 -7.63 3.53 6.01
C ALA A 201 -8.85 2.75 6.52
N VAL A 202 -10.04 3.27 6.21
CA VAL A 202 -11.31 2.74 6.72
C VAL A 202 -12.34 2.73 5.61
N THR A 203 -13.11 1.65 5.53
CA THR A 203 -14.32 1.55 4.71
C THR A 203 -15.47 1.04 5.59
N GLY A 204 -16.61 1.72 5.52
CA GLY A 204 -17.78 1.47 6.36
C GLY A 204 -17.74 2.26 7.67
N ASN A 205 -17.17 3.46 7.67
CA ASN A 205 -17.02 4.31 8.86
C ASN A 205 -18.37 4.60 9.56
N ALA A 206 -19.48 4.62 8.81
CA ALA A 206 -20.83 4.75 9.37
C ALA A 206 -21.21 3.62 10.35
N ASN A 207 -20.57 2.45 10.25
CA ASN A 207 -20.78 1.32 11.17
C ASN A 207 -19.87 1.41 12.41
N ILE A 208 -18.99 2.41 12.51
CA ILE A 208 -17.98 2.49 13.55
C ILE A 208 -18.37 3.54 14.59
N THR A 209 -18.44 3.12 15.85
CA THR A 209 -18.39 4.03 16.99
C THR A 209 -16.95 4.14 17.47
N TRP A 210 -16.30 5.28 17.21
CA TRP A 210 -14.95 5.53 17.67
C TRP A 210 -14.94 5.94 19.15
N THR A 211 -14.26 5.17 19.98
CA THR A 211 -13.97 5.52 21.38
C THR A 211 -12.62 6.20 21.51
N ALA A 212 -11.70 5.92 20.58
CA ALA A 212 -10.47 6.68 20.31
C ALA A 212 -10.14 6.55 18.82
N THR A 213 -9.71 7.63 18.17
CA THR A 213 -9.47 7.65 16.72
C THR A 213 -8.04 7.38 16.32
N GLY A 214 -7.06 7.68 17.19
CA GLY A 214 -5.63 7.45 16.96
C GLY A 214 -5.14 8.01 15.62
N THR A 215 -4.08 7.39 15.07
CA THR A 215 -3.57 7.74 13.74
C THR A 215 -4.35 6.99 12.67
N ARG A 216 -4.89 7.74 11.69
CA ARG A 216 -5.60 7.19 10.51
C ARG A 216 -5.00 7.79 9.23
N LEU A 217 -4.49 6.94 8.34
CA LEU A 217 -3.74 7.37 7.15
C LEU A 217 -4.36 6.80 5.86
N GLY A 218 -4.97 7.69 5.07
CA GLY A 218 -5.73 7.35 3.87
C GLY A 218 -7.22 7.68 4.01
N ALA A 219 -7.99 7.40 2.97
CA ALA A 219 -9.42 7.72 2.93
C ALA A 219 -10.20 7.02 4.08
N ILE A 220 -11.20 7.73 4.60
CA ILE A 220 -12.17 7.23 5.58
C ILE A 220 -13.54 7.31 4.91
N ASN A 221 -14.02 6.15 4.45
CA ASN A 221 -15.26 6.02 3.69
C ASN A 221 -16.33 5.27 4.50
#